data_AF-A0A0M2N8F5-F1
#
_entry.id   AF-A0A0M2N8F5-F1
#
_cell.length_a   1.000
_cell.length_b   1.000
_cell.length_c   1.000
_cell.angle_alpha   90.00
_cell.angle_beta   90.00
_cell.angle_gamma   90.00
#
_symmetry.space_group_name_H-M   'P 1'
#
loop_
_entity.id
_entity.type
_entity.pdbx_description
1 polymer ?
#
loop_
_entity_poly.entity_id
_entity_poly.type
_entity_poly.pdbx_seq_one_letter_code
_entity_poly.pdbx_strand_id
1 'polypeptide(L)'
;MISILKHPSRFGIMLLLLFLAGCSSKHHYKKYDTHAYDDVIEDAADDYKVDPKLIAAIIQVESSFNPEAVSPSNAIGLMQLKASTGGCDAYRYKGKRGCPDDDDLLDPETNIDLGAAYISAIQHQQLNWIDDPVTRRYATEVAYANGAGALLRTFSSNRKTAIQMINQLSPEAFHWHVRQYHPAAQAPRYMAKVEQVYNSL
;
A
#
# COMPACT_ATOMS: atom_id res chain seq x y z
N MET A 1 6.44 -67.13 10.46
CA MET A 1 7.13 -67.12 9.16
C MET A 1 6.50 -66.03 8.31
N ILE A 2 7.29 -64.99 8.04
CA ILE A 2 7.15 -63.96 6.98
C ILE A 2 6.06 -62.88 7.15
N SER A 3 6.57 -61.72 7.57
CA SER A 3 6.02 -60.37 7.44
C SER A 3 6.43 -59.79 6.08
N ILE A 4 5.50 -59.35 5.22
CA ILE A 4 5.75 -58.40 4.12
C ILE A 4 4.42 -57.74 3.74
N LEU A 5 4.29 -56.41 3.90
CA LEU A 5 3.54 -55.54 2.98
C LEU A 5 3.96 -54.06 3.15
N LYS A 6 4.88 -53.69 2.25
CA LYS A 6 5.11 -52.42 1.52
C LYS A 6 5.02 -51.06 2.25
N HIS A 7 6.19 -50.39 2.20
CA HIS A 7 6.46 -48.95 2.31
C HIS A 7 5.50 -48.03 1.56
N PRO A 8 5.41 -46.77 2.04
CA PRO A 8 5.90 -45.65 1.24
C PRO A 8 7.04 -44.89 1.93
N SER A 9 7.94 -44.37 1.10
CA SER A 9 9.15 -43.63 1.44
C SER A 9 8.94 -42.11 1.38
N ARG A 10 9.52 -41.44 2.39
CA ARG A 10 10.22 -40.14 2.35
C ARG A 10 9.41 -38.86 2.06
N PHE A 11 9.16 -38.07 3.10
CA PHE A 11 9.57 -36.66 3.11
C PHE A 11 10.07 -36.28 4.52
N GLY A 12 11.11 -35.46 4.54
CA GLY A 12 12.09 -35.36 5.61
C GLY A 12 11.62 -34.73 6.92
N ILE A 13 12.32 -35.16 7.97
CA ILE A 13 12.49 -34.54 9.27
C ILE A 13 12.91 -33.08 9.08
N MET A 14 12.06 -32.12 9.44
CA MET A 14 12.50 -30.73 9.67
C MET A 14 12.69 -30.54 11.17
N LEU A 15 13.97 -30.48 11.52
CA LEU A 15 14.52 -30.37 12.86
C LEU A 15 13.94 -29.17 13.63
N LEU A 16 13.51 -29.47 14.86
CA LEU A 16 13.23 -28.54 15.95
C LEU A 16 14.56 -28.01 16.52
N LEU A 17 14.70 -26.69 16.73
CA LEU A 17 15.07 -26.03 18.00
C LEU A 17 15.88 -24.71 17.85
N LEU A 18 15.30 -23.68 18.48
CA LEU A 18 15.91 -22.67 19.37
C LEU A 18 17.01 -21.75 18.85
N PHE A 19 16.72 -20.44 18.85
CA PHE A 19 17.26 -19.56 19.90
C PHE A 19 16.24 -18.45 20.19
N LEU A 20 15.56 -18.55 21.34
CA LEU A 20 15.13 -17.36 22.08
C LEU A 20 16.39 -16.73 22.68
N ALA A 21 17.21 -16.13 21.84
CA ALA A 21 18.14 -15.11 22.28
C ALA A 21 17.35 -13.81 22.21
N GLY A 22 16.80 -13.38 23.34
CA GLY A 22 16.44 -11.99 23.56
C GLY A 22 17.72 -11.16 23.53
N CYS A 23 18.25 -10.90 22.34
CA CYS A 23 19.07 -9.74 22.12
C CYS A 23 18.12 -8.55 22.23
N SER A 24 18.07 -7.95 23.41
CA SER A 24 17.57 -6.58 23.56
C SER A 24 18.55 -5.67 22.83
N SER A 25 18.52 -5.72 21.49
CA SER A 25 19.03 -4.65 20.66
C SER A 25 18.16 -3.47 20.99
N LYS A 26 18.71 -2.49 21.72
CA LYS A 26 18.16 -1.15 21.75
C LYS A 26 18.19 -0.65 20.30
N HIS A 27 17.11 -0.91 19.56
CA HIS A 27 16.96 -0.39 18.21
C HIS A 27 17.01 1.13 18.33
N HIS A 28 18.12 1.74 17.89
CA HIS A 28 18.15 3.18 17.66
C HIS A 28 17.19 3.47 16.51
N TYR A 29 15.95 3.80 16.87
CA TYR A 29 15.01 4.40 15.94
C TYR A 29 15.55 5.79 15.57
N LYS A 30 16.08 5.92 14.35
CA LYS A 30 16.39 7.22 13.76
C LYS A 30 15.07 7.95 13.56
N LYS A 31 14.88 9.05 14.27
CA LYS A 31 13.70 9.91 14.11
C LYS A 31 13.97 10.85 12.94
N TYR A 32 13.13 10.75 11.92
CA TYR A 32 13.15 11.66 10.77
C TYR A 32 12.28 12.88 11.06
N ASP A 33 12.63 14.01 10.45
CA ASP A 33 11.83 15.22 10.50
C ASP A 33 10.62 15.06 9.57
N THR A 34 9.43 15.25 10.12
CA THR A 34 8.16 15.09 9.39
C THR A 34 7.89 16.24 8.43
N HIS A 35 8.60 17.37 8.57
CA HIS A 35 8.46 18.55 7.72
C HIS A 35 9.55 18.64 6.64
N ALA A 36 10.48 17.67 6.57
CA ALA A 36 11.62 17.72 5.66
C ALA A 36 11.25 17.73 4.17
N TYR A 37 10.02 17.34 3.83
CA TYR A 37 9.54 17.21 2.45
C TYR A 37 8.24 17.95 2.20
N ASP A 38 7.85 18.91 3.04
CA ASP A 38 6.58 19.64 2.90
C ASP A 38 6.47 20.29 1.51
N ASP A 39 7.50 21.03 1.07
CA ASP A 39 7.51 21.67 -0.25
C ASP A 39 7.36 20.65 -1.40
N VAL A 40 8.05 19.52 -1.30
CA VAL A 40 8.00 18.44 -2.31
C VAL A 40 6.62 17.76 -2.34
N ILE A 41 5.99 17.60 -1.16
CA ILE A 41 4.64 17.05 -1.02
C ILE A 41 3.63 18.01 -1.63
N GLU A 42 3.74 19.31 -1.38
CA GLU A 42 2.85 20.34 -1.93
C GLU A 42 3.00 20.43 -3.46
N ASP A 43 4.22 20.45 -3.99
CA ASP A 43 4.47 20.46 -5.43
C ASP A 43 3.86 19.23 -6.11
N ALA A 44 4.08 18.03 -5.55
CA ALA A 44 3.50 16.80 -6.08
C ALA A 44 1.98 16.76 -5.95
N ALA A 45 1.42 17.26 -4.83
CA ALA A 45 -0.01 17.38 -4.63
C ALA A 45 -0.66 18.25 -5.72
N ASP A 46 -0.04 19.39 -6.02
CA ASP A 46 -0.50 20.32 -7.04
C ASP A 46 -0.40 19.74 -8.45
N ASP A 47 0.70 19.08 -8.80
CA ASP A 47 0.89 18.45 -10.11
C ASP A 47 -0.13 17.35 -10.39
N TYR A 48 -0.42 16.54 -9.37
CA TYR A 48 -1.26 15.35 -9.51
C TYR A 48 -2.70 15.49 -9.04
N LYS A 49 -3.07 16.68 -8.52
CA LYS A 49 -4.40 16.97 -7.95
C LYS A 49 -4.78 15.98 -6.85
N VAL A 50 -3.80 15.65 -6.02
CA VAL A 50 -3.94 14.78 -4.85
C VAL A 50 -3.90 15.67 -3.60
N ASP A 51 -4.64 15.29 -2.57
CA ASP A 51 -4.57 15.98 -1.28
C ASP A 51 -3.17 15.81 -0.64
N PRO A 52 -2.43 16.90 -0.35
CA PRO A 52 -1.09 16.81 0.26
C PRO A 52 -1.13 16.10 1.61
N LYS A 53 -2.24 16.22 2.35
CA LYS A 53 -2.47 15.55 3.63
C LYS A 53 -2.52 14.03 3.48
N LEU A 54 -3.09 13.53 2.37
CA LEU A 54 -3.10 12.10 2.06
C LEU A 54 -1.69 11.59 1.74
N ILE A 55 -0.90 12.37 0.97
CA ILE A 55 0.50 12.02 0.65
C ILE A 55 1.31 11.92 1.94
N ALA A 56 1.27 12.96 2.79
CA ALA A 56 1.98 12.99 4.07
C ALA A 56 1.54 11.84 5.00
N ALA A 57 0.24 11.55 5.08
CA ALA A 57 -0.27 10.44 5.88
C ALA A 57 0.24 9.08 5.40
N ILE A 58 0.31 8.86 4.08
CA ILE A 58 0.88 7.64 3.49
C ILE A 58 2.38 7.55 3.80
N ILE A 59 3.17 8.61 3.61
CA ILE A 59 4.61 8.62 3.93
C ILE A 59 4.84 8.25 5.40
N GLN A 60 4.06 8.84 6.31
CA GLN A 60 4.14 8.56 7.74
C GLN A 60 3.86 7.09 8.06
N VAL A 61 2.85 6.48 7.43
CA VAL A 61 2.46 5.07 7.66
C VAL A 61 3.46 4.10 7.02
N GLU A 62 3.98 4.43 5.85
CA GLU A 62 4.84 3.55 5.05
C GLU A 62 6.28 3.51 5.56
N SER A 63 6.86 4.68 5.84
CA SER A 63 8.28 4.80 6.17
C SER A 63 8.57 5.57 7.46
N SER A 64 7.58 6.25 8.03
CA SER A 64 7.80 7.26 9.08
C SER A 64 8.85 8.30 8.63
N PHE A 65 8.71 8.76 7.39
CA PHE A 65 9.61 9.72 6.74
C PHE A 65 11.07 9.23 6.58
N ASN A 66 11.30 7.91 6.59
CA ASN A 66 12.62 7.33 6.32
C ASN A 66 12.85 7.19 4.80
N PRO A 67 13.72 8.01 4.17
CA PRO A 67 13.99 7.90 2.73
C PRO A 67 14.76 6.63 2.36
N GLU A 68 15.47 6.02 3.32
CA GLU A 68 16.27 4.81 3.11
C GLU A 68 15.46 3.52 3.38
N ALA A 69 14.13 3.62 3.51
CA ALA A 69 13.29 2.49 3.86
C ALA A 69 13.22 1.45 2.72
N VAL A 70 13.57 0.20 3.01
CA VAL A 70 13.42 -0.93 2.07
C VAL A 70 12.71 -2.08 2.80
N SER A 71 11.54 -2.47 2.32
CA SER A 71 10.80 -3.61 2.88
C SER A 71 11.40 -4.96 2.43
N PRO A 72 11.14 -6.06 3.15
CA PRO A 72 11.52 -7.42 2.71
C PRO A 72 10.96 -7.84 1.35
N SER A 73 9.96 -7.10 0.84
CA SER A 73 9.32 -7.36 -0.44
C SER A 73 9.82 -6.44 -1.56
N ASN A 74 10.87 -5.65 -1.31
CA ASN A 74 11.42 -4.63 -2.21
C ASN A 74 10.44 -3.47 -2.50
N ALA A 75 9.82 -2.96 -1.44
CA ALA A 75 9.13 -1.67 -1.46
C ALA A 75 10.10 -0.62 -0.93
N ILE A 76 10.28 0.49 -1.63
CA ILE A 76 11.44 1.38 -1.48
C ILE A 76 11.00 2.83 -1.22
N GLY A 77 11.75 3.49 -0.35
CA GLY A 77 11.68 4.93 -0.11
C GLY A 77 10.52 5.35 0.77
N LEU A 78 10.24 6.66 0.75
CA LEU A 78 9.29 7.33 1.62
C LEU A 78 7.86 6.76 1.51
N MET A 79 7.42 6.48 0.29
CA MET A 79 6.07 6.01 -0.03
C MET A 79 6.01 4.50 -0.29
N GLN A 80 7.11 3.77 -0.02
CA GLN A 80 7.21 2.32 -0.16
C GLN A 80 6.67 1.80 -1.51
N LEU A 81 7.16 2.38 -2.60
CA LEU A 81 6.79 1.94 -3.94
C LEU A 81 7.57 0.69 -4.33
N LYS A 82 6.92 -0.20 -5.07
CA LYS A 82 7.59 -1.31 -5.74
C LYS A 82 7.76 -0.94 -7.20
N ALA A 83 9.00 -0.98 -7.69
CA ALA A 83 9.34 -0.67 -9.07
C ALA A 83 8.43 -1.39 -10.07
N SER A 84 8.26 -2.70 -9.89
CA SER A 84 7.52 -3.59 -10.79
C SER A 84 5.99 -3.47 -10.75
N THR A 85 5.43 -2.66 -9.84
CA THR A 85 3.97 -2.46 -9.74
C THR A 85 3.62 -0.97 -9.69
N GLY A 86 3.53 -0.37 -8.49
CA GLY A 86 3.15 1.04 -8.31
C GLY A 86 4.05 1.98 -9.08
N GLY A 87 5.36 1.69 -9.18
CA GLY A 87 6.31 2.44 -9.99
C GLY A 87 5.97 2.40 -11.49
N CYS A 88 5.72 1.22 -12.06
CA CYS A 88 5.27 1.07 -13.45
C CYS A 88 3.93 1.79 -13.71
N ASP A 89 2.99 1.72 -12.76
CA ASP A 89 1.70 2.42 -12.83
C ASP A 89 1.90 3.95 -12.88
N ALA A 90 2.77 4.48 -12.00
CA ALA A 90 3.14 5.89 -11.97
C ALA A 90 3.82 6.33 -13.28
N TYR A 91 4.79 5.57 -13.79
CA TYR A 91 5.44 5.85 -15.07
C TYR A 91 4.42 5.93 -16.21
N ARG A 92 3.52 4.94 -16.31
CA ARG A 92 2.45 4.94 -17.32
C ARG A 92 1.55 6.15 -17.18
N TYR A 93 1.17 6.53 -15.96
CA TYR A 93 0.34 7.70 -15.70
C TYR A 93 1.03 8.99 -16.17
N LYS A 94 2.34 9.10 -15.94
CA LYS A 94 3.20 10.19 -16.42
C LYS A 94 3.51 10.12 -17.93
N GLY A 95 2.96 9.15 -18.67
CA GLY A 95 3.24 8.95 -20.09
C GLY A 95 4.64 8.40 -20.41
N LYS A 96 5.37 7.92 -19.40
CA LYS A 96 6.68 7.26 -19.54
C LYS A 96 6.51 5.79 -19.89
N ARG A 97 7.52 5.21 -20.55
CA ARG A 97 7.62 3.78 -20.83
C ARG A 97 8.48 3.10 -19.77
N GLY A 98 8.22 1.82 -19.50
CA GLY A 98 8.99 1.05 -18.53
C GLY A 98 8.53 1.29 -17.10
N CYS A 99 9.46 1.11 -16.16
CA CYS A 99 9.26 1.24 -14.72
C CYS A 99 10.51 1.93 -14.14
N PRO A 100 10.39 2.62 -12.99
CA PRO A 100 11.56 3.14 -12.28
C PRO A 100 12.46 2.00 -11.81
N ASP A 101 13.74 2.30 -11.58
CA ASP A 101 14.66 1.38 -10.90
C ASP A 101 14.73 1.68 -9.39
N ASP A 102 15.57 0.93 -8.66
CA ASP A 102 15.68 1.06 -7.21
C ASP A 102 16.36 2.38 -6.81
N ASP A 103 17.24 2.93 -7.64
CA ASP A 103 17.92 4.21 -7.38
C ASP A 103 16.94 5.39 -7.54
N ASP A 104 16.09 5.35 -8.57
CA ASP A 104 14.95 6.27 -8.74
C ASP A 104 14.07 6.30 -7.48
N LEU A 105 13.84 5.13 -6.86
CA LEU A 105 12.94 5.02 -5.70
C LEU A 105 13.61 5.37 -4.37
N LEU A 106 14.94 5.40 -4.29
CA LEU A 106 15.68 5.87 -3.11
C LEU A 106 15.83 7.39 -3.09
N ASP A 107 15.72 8.06 -4.24
CA ASP A 107 15.66 9.51 -4.31
C ASP A 107 14.31 10.02 -3.71
N PRO A 108 14.32 10.82 -2.63
CA PRO A 108 13.10 11.23 -1.94
C PRO A 108 12.11 12.00 -2.81
N GLU A 109 12.61 12.92 -3.64
CA GLU A 109 11.76 13.75 -4.52
C GLU A 109 11.10 12.89 -5.60
N THR A 110 11.86 12.05 -6.27
CA THR A 110 11.35 11.10 -7.26
C THR A 110 10.37 10.11 -6.63
N ASN A 111 10.63 9.63 -5.41
CA ASN A 111 9.74 8.71 -4.71
C ASN A 111 8.39 9.35 -4.39
N ILE A 112 8.38 10.60 -3.89
CA ILE A 112 7.15 11.36 -3.60
C ILE A 112 6.40 11.65 -4.90
N ASP A 113 7.07 12.14 -5.94
CA ASP A 113 6.49 12.41 -7.25
C ASP A 113 5.81 11.17 -7.84
N LEU A 114 6.50 10.02 -7.83
CA LEU A 114 5.94 8.76 -8.33
C LEU A 114 4.80 8.24 -7.45
N GLY A 115 4.86 8.44 -6.14
CA GLY A 115 3.83 8.00 -5.22
C GLY A 115 2.55 8.83 -5.38
N ALA A 116 2.68 10.14 -5.52
CA ALA A 116 1.56 11.03 -5.84
C ALA A 116 0.97 10.72 -7.23
N ALA A 117 1.82 10.48 -8.24
CA ALA A 117 1.36 10.01 -9.55
C ALA A 117 0.60 8.68 -9.47
N TYR A 118 1.04 7.75 -8.63
CA TYR A 118 0.35 6.48 -8.43
C TYR A 118 -1.01 6.65 -7.73
N ILE A 119 -1.09 7.49 -6.69
CA ILE A 119 -2.36 7.86 -6.05
C ILE A 119 -3.33 8.46 -7.07
N SER A 120 -2.85 9.38 -7.90
CA SER A 120 -3.63 10.03 -8.95
C SER A 120 -4.09 9.02 -10.02
N ALA A 121 -3.24 8.06 -10.41
CA ALA A 121 -3.63 6.97 -11.28
C ALA A 121 -4.76 6.13 -10.68
N ILE A 122 -4.69 5.81 -9.37
CA ILE A 122 -5.75 5.11 -8.66
C ILE A 122 -7.06 5.93 -8.70
N GLN A 123 -7.01 7.20 -8.31
CA GLN A 123 -8.19 8.06 -8.20
C GLN A 123 -8.84 8.37 -9.55
N HIS A 124 -8.05 8.68 -10.57
CA HIS A 124 -8.54 9.24 -11.83
C HIS A 124 -8.62 8.22 -12.99
N GLN A 125 -7.94 7.07 -12.88
CA GLN A 125 -8.07 5.99 -13.88
C GLN A 125 -8.77 4.75 -13.30
N GLN A 126 -8.46 4.38 -12.06
CA GLN A 126 -8.94 3.13 -11.49
C GLN A 126 -10.24 3.28 -10.67
N LEU A 127 -10.52 4.45 -10.10
CA LEU A 127 -11.65 4.66 -9.17
C LEU A 127 -12.44 5.94 -9.48
N ASN A 128 -12.28 6.51 -10.68
CA ASN A 128 -12.90 7.78 -11.09
C ASN A 128 -14.42 7.80 -11.09
N TRP A 129 -15.06 6.62 -11.07
CA TRP A 129 -16.52 6.48 -11.00
C TRP A 129 -17.07 6.31 -9.58
N ILE A 130 -16.22 6.36 -8.55
CA ILE A 130 -16.68 6.50 -7.17
C ILE A 130 -17.00 7.98 -6.95
N ASP A 131 -18.27 8.29 -6.67
CA ASP A 131 -18.74 9.68 -6.68
C ASP A 131 -18.31 10.45 -5.42
N ASP A 132 -18.59 9.86 -4.25
CA ASP A 132 -18.30 10.47 -2.96
C ASP A 132 -16.77 10.56 -2.73
N PRO A 133 -16.22 11.77 -2.49
CA PRO A 133 -14.79 11.98 -2.39
C PRO A 133 -14.16 11.29 -1.17
N VAL A 134 -14.88 11.19 -0.04
CA VAL A 134 -14.39 10.51 1.17
C VAL A 134 -14.30 9.01 0.92
N THR A 135 -15.32 8.43 0.29
CA THR A 135 -15.36 7.03 -0.13
C THR A 135 -14.27 6.72 -1.16
N ARG A 136 -14.04 7.63 -2.12
CA ARG A 136 -12.97 7.49 -3.11
C ARG A 136 -11.59 7.53 -2.45
N ARG A 137 -11.40 8.36 -1.42
CA ARG A 137 -10.16 8.39 -0.62
C ARG A 137 -9.95 7.07 0.15
N TYR A 138 -10.95 6.57 0.88
CA TYR A 138 -10.88 5.26 1.54
C TYR A 138 -10.57 4.13 0.56
N ALA A 139 -11.23 4.13 -0.58
CA ALA A 139 -10.98 3.17 -1.65
C ALA A 139 -9.56 3.30 -2.21
N THR A 140 -9.02 4.51 -2.28
CA THR A 140 -7.64 4.80 -2.71
C THR A 140 -6.62 4.24 -1.72
N GLU A 141 -6.81 4.42 -0.41
CA GLU A 141 -5.91 3.86 0.62
C GLU A 141 -5.85 2.33 0.56
N VAL A 142 -7.00 1.68 0.41
CA VAL A 142 -7.08 0.22 0.27
C VAL A 142 -6.44 -0.23 -1.05
N ALA A 143 -6.69 0.49 -2.14
CA ALA A 143 -6.10 0.19 -3.44
C ALA A 143 -4.58 0.44 -3.48
N TYR A 144 -4.08 1.41 -2.73
CA TYR A 144 -2.65 1.69 -2.62
C TYR A 144 -1.93 0.47 -2.02
N ALA A 145 -2.46 -0.07 -0.93
CA ALA A 145 -1.86 -1.21 -0.23
C ALA A 145 -2.11 -2.57 -0.92
N ASN A 146 -3.27 -2.78 -1.52
CA ASN A 146 -3.71 -4.11 -1.98
C ASN A 146 -4.23 -4.18 -3.42
N GLY A 147 -4.26 -3.06 -4.14
CA GLY A 147 -4.70 -2.94 -5.52
C GLY A 147 -6.23 -2.74 -5.66
N ALA A 148 -6.64 -1.83 -6.54
CA ALA A 148 -8.06 -1.51 -6.77
C ALA A 148 -8.89 -2.73 -7.20
N GLY A 149 -8.29 -3.64 -7.97
CA GLY A 149 -8.96 -4.88 -8.39
C GLY A 149 -9.32 -5.79 -7.22
N ALA A 150 -8.47 -5.87 -6.19
CA ALA A 150 -8.76 -6.66 -4.99
C ALA A 150 -9.92 -6.06 -4.20
N LEU A 151 -9.92 -4.74 -4.01
CA LEU A 151 -11.02 -4.00 -3.39
C LEU A 151 -12.35 -4.22 -4.14
N LEU A 152 -12.39 -3.97 -5.44
CA LEU A 152 -13.63 -4.03 -6.23
C LEU A 152 -14.26 -5.43 -6.20
N ARG A 153 -13.43 -6.49 -6.19
CA ARG A 153 -13.90 -7.89 -6.08
C ARG A 153 -14.61 -8.22 -4.77
N THR A 154 -14.43 -7.41 -3.72
CA THR A 154 -15.19 -7.58 -2.48
C THR A 154 -16.67 -7.17 -2.62
N PHE A 155 -17.01 -6.39 -3.65
CA PHE A 155 -18.38 -5.99 -3.96
C PHE A 155 -18.94 -6.84 -5.10
N SER A 156 -18.21 -6.95 -6.21
CA SER A 156 -18.61 -7.75 -7.37
C SER A 156 -17.43 -8.13 -8.24
N SER A 157 -17.51 -9.27 -8.93
CA SER A 157 -16.54 -9.61 -9.98
C SER A 157 -16.65 -8.69 -11.21
N ASN A 158 -17.82 -8.07 -11.42
CA ASN A 158 -18.00 -7.07 -12.47
C ASN A 158 -17.68 -5.67 -11.93
N ARG A 159 -16.69 -4.99 -12.54
CA ARG A 159 -16.23 -3.67 -12.13
C ARG A 159 -17.34 -2.60 -12.12
N LYS A 160 -18.21 -2.57 -13.13
CA LYS A 160 -19.31 -1.59 -13.20
C LYS A 160 -20.31 -1.83 -12.07
N THR A 161 -20.66 -3.08 -11.81
CA THR A 161 -21.54 -3.45 -10.69
C THR A 161 -20.90 -3.13 -9.34
N ALA A 162 -19.61 -3.40 -9.15
CA ALA A 162 -18.89 -3.07 -7.93
C ALA A 162 -18.94 -1.56 -7.65
N ILE A 163 -18.68 -0.72 -8.65
CA ILE A 163 -18.79 0.74 -8.52
C ILE A 163 -20.21 1.18 -8.18
N GLN A 164 -21.23 0.62 -8.85
CA GLN A 164 -22.63 0.93 -8.54
C GLN A 164 -23.00 0.58 -7.10
N MET A 165 -22.49 -0.53 -6.56
CA MET A 165 -22.69 -0.91 -5.17
C MET A 165 -21.97 0.06 -4.22
N ILE A 166 -20.73 0.45 -4.54
CA ILE A 166 -19.97 1.41 -3.74
C ILE A 166 -20.71 2.76 -3.66
N ASN A 167 -21.24 3.26 -4.78
CA ASN A 167 -21.95 4.55 -4.81
C ASN A 167 -23.30 4.53 -4.09
N GLN A 168 -23.77 3.37 -3.60
CA GLN A 168 -24.95 3.24 -2.75
C GLN A 168 -24.62 3.28 -1.25
N LEU A 169 -23.34 3.29 -0.88
CA LEU A 169 -22.89 3.29 0.51
C LEU A 169 -22.53 4.70 0.98
N SER A 170 -22.74 4.96 2.28
CA SER A 170 -22.05 6.07 2.95
C SER A 170 -20.56 5.72 3.16
N PRO A 171 -19.70 6.71 3.41
CA PRO A 171 -18.30 6.46 3.75
C PRO A 171 -18.12 5.47 4.91
N GLU A 172 -18.95 5.56 5.96
CA GLU A 172 -18.91 4.67 7.12
C GLU A 172 -19.33 3.24 6.76
N ALA A 173 -20.34 3.09 5.89
CA ALA A 173 -20.79 1.79 5.41
C ALA A 173 -19.74 1.14 4.50
N PHE A 174 -19.06 1.92 3.64
CA PHE A 174 -17.92 1.46 2.85
C PHE A 174 -16.76 1.02 3.76
N HIS A 175 -16.38 1.85 4.73
CA HIS A 175 -15.33 1.55 5.70
C HIS A 175 -15.65 0.27 6.49
N TRP A 176 -16.90 0.10 6.93
CA TRP A 176 -17.38 -1.12 7.57
C TRP A 176 -17.29 -2.33 6.64
N HIS A 177 -17.71 -2.22 5.38
CA HIS A 177 -17.62 -3.29 4.40
C HIS A 177 -16.18 -3.77 4.20
N VAL A 178 -15.23 -2.86 4.01
CA VAL A 178 -13.79 -3.20 3.87
C VAL A 178 -13.30 -3.96 5.09
N ARG A 179 -13.70 -3.54 6.30
CA ARG A 179 -13.33 -4.22 7.55
C ARG A 179 -13.89 -5.63 7.67
N GLN A 180 -15.12 -5.88 7.19
CA GLN A 180 -15.75 -7.20 7.33
C GLN A 180 -15.40 -8.18 6.21
N TYR A 181 -15.29 -7.69 4.97
CA TYR A 181 -15.30 -8.55 3.79
C TYR A 181 -14.02 -8.55 2.99
N HIS A 182 -13.06 -7.64 3.26
CA HIS A 182 -11.79 -7.70 2.54
C HIS A 182 -10.97 -8.92 2.98
N PRO A 183 -10.56 -9.82 2.06
CA PRO A 183 -9.93 -11.10 2.43
C PRO A 183 -8.53 -10.92 3.05
N ALA A 184 -7.83 -9.85 2.68
CA ALA A 184 -6.56 -9.49 3.29
C ALA A 184 -6.79 -8.61 4.52
N ALA A 185 -6.47 -9.12 5.71
CA ALA A 185 -6.58 -8.38 6.98
C ALA A 185 -5.68 -7.11 7.03
N GLN A 186 -4.68 -7.02 6.15
CA GLN A 186 -3.84 -5.84 6.00
C GLN A 186 -4.65 -4.63 5.50
N ALA A 187 -5.58 -4.80 4.56
CA ALA A 187 -6.32 -3.70 3.93
C ALA A 187 -7.05 -2.78 4.93
N PRO A 188 -7.97 -3.29 5.78
CA PRO A 188 -8.66 -2.44 6.74
C PRO A 188 -7.71 -1.89 7.82
N ARG A 189 -6.63 -2.62 8.17
CA ARG A 189 -5.63 -2.13 9.12
C ARG A 189 -4.83 -0.96 8.54
N TYR A 190 -4.50 -1.03 7.25
CA TYR A 190 -3.77 0.00 6.56
C TYR A 190 -4.60 1.28 6.46
N MET A 191 -5.82 1.17 5.93
CA MET A 191 -6.80 2.27 5.87
C MET A 191 -6.98 2.93 7.25
N ALA A 192 -7.18 2.14 8.31
CA ALA A 192 -7.33 2.68 9.67
C ALA A 192 -6.08 3.45 10.16
N LYS A 193 -4.86 3.00 9.81
CA LYS A 193 -3.62 3.72 10.15
C LYS A 193 -3.49 5.03 9.39
N VAL A 194 -3.75 5.00 8.08
CA VAL A 194 -3.69 6.21 7.24
C VAL A 194 -4.71 7.22 7.73
N GLU A 195 -5.95 6.82 7.99
CA GLU A 195 -6.98 7.72 8.52
C GLU A 195 -6.67 8.25 9.91
N GLN A 196 -6.03 7.46 10.77
CA GLN A 196 -5.59 7.96 12.08
C GLN A 196 -4.57 9.10 11.91
N VAL A 197 -3.58 8.92 11.02
CA VAL A 197 -2.57 9.96 10.76
C VAL A 197 -3.20 11.15 10.05
N TYR A 198 -3.96 10.90 8.97
CA TYR A 198 -4.66 11.93 8.22
C TYR A 198 -5.47 12.81 9.17
N ASN A 199 -6.33 12.27 10.02
CA ASN A 199 -7.17 13.09 10.89
C ASN A 199 -6.39 13.85 11.99
N SER A 200 -5.09 13.59 12.17
CA SER A 200 -4.22 14.28 13.13
C SER A 200 -3.34 15.38 12.53
N LEU A 201 -3.18 15.39 11.19
CA LEU A 201 -2.55 16.48 10.44
C LEU A 201 -3.53 17.65 10.31
#